data_AF-A0A5B7TXU2-F1
#
_entry.id   AF-A0A5B7TXU2-F1
#
_cell.length_a   1.000
_cell.length_b   1.000
_cell.length_c   1.000
_cell.angle_alpha   90.00
_cell.angle_beta   90.00
_cell.angle_gamma   90.00
#
_symmetry.space_group_name_H-M   'P 1'
#
loop_
_entity.id
_entity.type
_entity.pdbx_description
1 polymer ?
#
loop_
_entity_poly.entity_id
_entity_poly.type
_entity_poly.pdbx_seq_one_letter_code
_entity_poly.pdbx_strand_id
1 'polypeptide(L)'
;MKKIIDQIINIITIAVMTFFAIPKLLAKPQSTAGFIQFEKVIHLDADFFRIFTGISELSLALLVLIFIFNKNETIGKIAYTFLLVTMVTALGLEFFARPEPKIVLVIIAIFLALLSIYKLKSINKLPKIKL
;
A
#
# COMPACT_ATOMS: atom_id res chain seq x y z
N MET A 1 -23.23 8.89 5.26
CA MET A 1 -22.13 9.39 4.40
C MET A 1 -20.75 8.88 4.84
N LYS A 2 -20.30 9.08 6.10
CA LYS A 2 -18.98 8.59 6.57
C LYS A 2 -18.72 7.09 6.30
N LYS A 3 -19.71 6.22 6.56
CA LYS A 3 -19.62 4.77 6.28
C LYS A 3 -19.42 4.43 4.79
N ILE A 4 -20.04 5.19 3.88
CA ILE A 4 -19.91 4.97 2.44
C ILE A 4 -18.51 5.39 1.97
N ILE A 5 -18.03 6.55 2.42
CA ILE A 5 -16.66 7.02 2.14
C ILE A 5 -15.64 6.00 2.67
N ASP A 6 -15.83 5.48 3.88
CA ASP A 6 -14.97 4.46 4.46
C ASP A 6 -14.92 3.17 3.62
N GLN A 7 -16.07 2.71 3.12
CA GLN A 7 -16.14 1.53 2.26
C GLN A 7 -15.47 1.78 0.91
N ILE A 8 -15.69 2.95 0.29
CA ILE A 8 -15.05 3.33 -0.97
C ILE A 8 -13.53 3.34 -0.81
N ILE A 9 -13.01 3.93 0.28
CA ILE A 9 -11.57 3.95 0.55
C ILE A 9 -11.02 2.53 0.70
N ASN A 10 -11.72 1.66 1.46
CA ASN A 10 -11.28 0.27 1.63
C ASN A 10 -11.25 -0.47 0.27
N ILE A 11 -12.27 -0.31 -0.56
CA ILE A 11 -12.37 -0.94 -1.89
C ILE A 11 -11.27 -0.44 -2.83
N ILE A 12 -11.07 0.88 -2.91
CA ILE A 12 -9.99 1.48 -3.71
C ILE A 12 -8.63 0.95 -3.26
N THR A 13 -8.41 0.88 -1.94
CA THR A 13 -7.15 0.35 -1.39
C THR A 13 -6.92 -1.09 -1.84
N ILE A 14 -7.92 -1.97 -1.68
CA ILE A 14 -7.81 -3.38 -2.11
C ILE A 14 -7.53 -3.48 -3.60
N ALA A 15 -8.28 -2.76 -4.43
CA ALA A 15 -8.14 -2.79 -5.88
C ALA A 15 -6.75 -2.35 -6.32
N VAL A 16 -6.26 -1.21 -5.80
CA VAL A 16 -4.95 -0.66 -6.18
C VAL A 16 -3.80 -1.53 -5.68
N MET A 17 -3.86 -2.02 -4.43
CA MET A 17 -2.81 -2.92 -3.92
C MET A 17 -2.76 -4.24 -4.68
N THR A 18 -3.92 -4.81 -5.03
CA THR A 18 -3.99 -6.02 -5.86
C THR A 18 -3.44 -5.75 -7.27
N PHE A 19 -3.81 -4.62 -7.88
CA PHE A 19 -3.32 -4.21 -9.19
C PHE A 19 -1.79 -4.07 -9.24
N PHE A 20 -1.17 -3.59 -8.16
CA PHE A 20 0.29 -3.48 -8.07
C PHE A 20 0.99 -4.80 -7.70
N ALA A 21 0.36 -5.65 -6.90
CA ALA A 21 0.93 -6.92 -6.45
C ALA A 21 1.04 -7.94 -7.58
N ILE A 22 -0.02 -8.10 -8.38
CA ILE A 22 -0.08 -9.10 -9.46
C ILE A 22 1.10 -8.99 -10.45
N PRO A 23 1.40 -7.84 -11.07
CA PRO A 23 2.51 -7.74 -12.03
C PRO A 23 3.87 -7.97 -11.36
N LYS A 24 4.01 -7.66 -10.06
CA LYS A 24 5.21 -7.98 -9.29
C LYS A 24 5.36 -9.47 -9.11
N LEU A 25 4.32 -10.18 -8.66
CA LEU A 25 4.37 -11.62 -8.43
C LEU A 25 4.55 -12.42 -9.74
N LEU A 26 3.99 -11.93 -10.84
CA LEU A 26 4.10 -12.55 -12.17
C LEU A 26 5.36 -12.13 -12.96
N ALA A 27 6.29 -11.41 -12.34
CA ALA A 27 7.54 -10.95 -12.97
C ALA A 27 7.31 -10.22 -14.32
N LYS A 28 6.25 -9.41 -14.43
CA LYS A 28 5.96 -8.68 -15.69
C LYS A 28 7.12 -7.72 -16.01
N PRO A 29 7.51 -7.55 -17.29
CA PRO A 29 8.68 -6.75 -17.69
C PRO A 29 8.71 -5.31 -17.14
N GLN A 30 7.55 -4.66 -17.08
CA GLN A 30 7.44 -3.31 -16.52
C GLN A 30 7.78 -3.27 -15.01
N SER A 31 7.42 -4.33 -14.29
CA SER A 31 7.73 -4.45 -12.87
C SER A 31 9.21 -4.75 -12.66
N THR A 32 9.75 -5.76 -13.36
CA THR A 32 11.15 -6.18 -13.21
C THR A 32 12.11 -5.03 -13.53
N ALA A 33 11.84 -4.26 -14.59
CA ALA A 33 12.64 -3.09 -14.94
C ALA A 33 12.73 -2.05 -13.81
N GLY A 34 11.67 -1.86 -13.02
CA GLY A 34 11.69 -0.96 -11.87
C GLY A 34 12.60 -1.47 -10.75
N PHE A 35 12.52 -2.75 -10.43
CA PHE A 35 13.34 -3.35 -9.36
C PHE A 35 14.82 -3.45 -9.73
N ILE A 36 15.15 -3.70 -11.00
CA ILE A 36 16.54 -3.63 -11.49
C ILE A 36 17.13 -2.22 -11.35
N GLN A 37 16.32 -1.17 -11.49
CA GLN A 37 16.77 0.20 -11.23
C GLN A 37 17.07 0.39 -9.74
N PHE A 38 16.21 -0.11 -8.86
CA PHE A 38 16.41 -0.03 -7.42
C PHE A 38 17.67 -0.77 -6.98
N GLU A 39 17.90 -1.98 -7.47
CA GLU A 39 19.09 -2.79 -7.15
C GLU A 39 20.40 -2.04 -7.38
N LYS A 40 20.49 -1.23 -8.45
CA LYS A 40 21.69 -0.41 -8.74
C LYS A 40 22.00 0.64 -7.67
N VAL A 41 20.99 1.08 -6.92
CA VAL A 41 21.11 2.15 -5.92
C VAL A 41 21.12 1.60 -4.50
N ILE A 42 20.25 0.64 -4.19
CA ILE A 42 20.09 0.11 -2.82
C ILE A 42 20.76 -1.25 -2.61
N HIS A 43 21.38 -1.83 -3.65
CA HIS A 43 22.12 -3.09 -3.60
C HIS A 43 21.33 -4.29 -3.05
N LEU A 44 20.02 -4.26 -3.22
CA LEU A 44 19.12 -5.35 -2.87
C LEU A 44 18.73 -6.10 -4.15
N ASP A 45 18.88 -7.44 -4.12
CA ASP A 45 18.50 -8.31 -5.24
C ASP A 45 17.10 -7.97 -5.77
N ALA A 46 17.00 -7.70 -7.07
CA ALA A 46 15.78 -7.20 -7.68
C ALA A 46 14.62 -8.19 -7.57
N ASP A 47 14.89 -9.49 -7.66
CA ASP A 47 13.86 -10.51 -7.64
C ASP A 47 13.30 -10.74 -6.24
N PHE A 48 14.20 -10.85 -5.25
CA PHE A 48 13.81 -10.89 -3.84
C PHE A 48 12.99 -9.66 -3.48
N PHE A 49 13.46 -8.46 -3.83
CA PHE A 49 12.77 -7.22 -3.47
C PHE A 49 11.42 -7.10 -4.15
N ARG A 50 11.33 -7.48 -5.43
CA ARG A 50 10.08 -7.53 -6.20
C ARG A 50 9.06 -8.46 -5.56
N ILE A 51 9.47 -9.68 -5.25
CA ILE A 51 8.59 -10.70 -4.65
C ILE A 51 8.14 -10.24 -3.26
N PHE A 52 9.08 -9.78 -2.42
CA PHE A 52 8.77 -9.25 -1.10
C PHE A 52 7.74 -8.11 -1.16
N THR A 53 7.93 -7.16 -2.08
CA THR A 53 7.00 -6.04 -2.26
C THR A 53 5.65 -6.53 -2.75
N GLY A 54 5.60 -7.47 -3.70
CA GLY A 54 4.36 -8.05 -4.20
C GLY A 54 3.57 -8.81 -3.13
N ILE A 55 4.25 -9.60 -2.30
CA ILE A 55 3.64 -10.30 -1.16
C ILE A 55 3.13 -9.28 -0.13
N SER A 56 3.90 -8.23 0.13
CA SER A 56 3.52 -7.15 1.07
C SER A 56 2.25 -6.43 0.62
N GLU A 57 2.17 -6.05 -0.66
CA GLU A 57 0.99 -5.41 -1.25
C GLU A 57 -0.24 -6.32 -1.23
N LEU A 58 -0.08 -7.61 -1.56
CA LEU A 58 -1.18 -8.57 -1.51
C LEU A 58 -1.65 -8.82 -0.06
N SER A 59 -0.71 -8.94 0.88
CA SER A 59 -1.02 -9.09 2.31
C SER A 59 -1.77 -7.88 2.85
N LEU A 60 -1.41 -6.68 2.41
CA LEU A 60 -2.11 -5.45 2.74
C LEU A 60 -3.55 -5.45 2.18
N ALA A 61 -3.74 -5.86 0.92
CA ALA A 61 -5.08 -6.01 0.35
C ALA A 61 -5.95 -6.98 1.17
N LEU A 62 -5.38 -8.12 1.57
CA LEU A 62 -6.04 -9.10 2.42
C LEU A 62 -6.37 -8.54 3.82
N LEU A 63 -5.45 -7.80 4.45
CA LEU A 63 -5.70 -7.16 5.74
C LEU A 63 -6.85 -6.16 5.68
N VAL A 64 -6.92 -5.34 4.63
CA VAL A 64 -8.03 -4.40 4.42
C VAL A 64 -9.35 -5.15 4.15
N LEU A 65 -9.31 -6.26 3.41
CA LEU A 65 -10.47 -7.12 3.19
C LEU A 65 -10.99 -7.72 4.50
N ILE A 66 -10.10 -8.27 5.33
CA ILE A 66 -10.44 -8.81 6.66
C ILE A 66 -11.03 -7.69 7.54
N PHE A 67 -10.45 -6.49 7.48
CA PHE A 67 -10.97 -5.34 8.22
C PHE A 67 -12.40 -4.96 7.81
N ILE A 68 -12.78 -5.06 6.53
CA ILE A 68 -14.15 -4.79 6.07
C ILE A 68 -15.17 -5.68 6.80
N PHE A 69 -14.87 -6.98 6.93
CA PHE A 69 -15.78 -7.95 7.53
C PHE A 69 -15.74 -7.93 9.05
N ASN A 70 -14.54 -7.98 9.63
CA ASN A 70 -14.38 -8.11 11.08
C ASN A 70 -14.59 -6.79 11.82
N LYS A 71 -14.44 -5.64 11.14
CA LYS A 71 -14.53 -4.28 11.70
C LYS A 71 -13.65 -4.04 12.93
N ASN A 72 -12.65 -4.90 13.13
CA ASN A 72 -11.73 -4.83 14.26
C ASN A 72 -10.79 -3.63 14.07
N GLU A 73 -10.83 -2.69 15.01
CA GLU A 73 -10.03 -1.46 14.94
C GLU A 73 -8.52 -1.73 14.90
N THR A 74 -8.04 -2.75 15.60
CA THR A 74 -6.63 -3.13 15.63
C THR A 74 -6.18 -3.58 14.25
N ILE A 75 -6.96 -4.43 13.59
CA ILE A 75 -6.68 -4.87 12.21
C ILE A 75 -6.69 -3.66 11.26
N GLY A 76 -7.68 -2.78 11.40
CA GLY A 76 -7.76 -1.55 10.61
C GLY A 76 -6.54 -0.64 10.81
N LYS A 77 -6.07 -0.45 12.05
CA LYS A 77 -4.86 0.33 12.36
C LYS A 77 -3.63 -0.30 11.74
N ILE A 78 -3.44 -1.62 11.91
CA ILE A 78 -2.32 -2.35 11.30
C ILE A 78 -2.35 -2.19 9.78
N ALA A 79 -3.49 -2.43 9.14
CA ALA A 79 -3.64 -2.33 7.69
C ALA A 79 -3.30 -0.91 7.19
N TYR A 80 -3.89 0.12 7.78
CA TYR A 80 -3.66 1.49 7.29
C TYR A 80 -2.27 2.03 7.67
N THR A 81 -1.71 1.69 8.83
CA THR A 81 -0.31 1.99 9.13
C THR A 81 0.61 1.31 8.13
N PHE A 82 0.36 0.04 7.80
CA PHE A 82 1.15 -0.66 6.79
C PHE A 82 1.03 0.01 5.41
N LEU A 83 -0.19 0.38 4.98
CA LEU A 83 -0.38 1.18 3.75
C LEU A 83 0.45 2.47 3.79
N LEU A 84 0.42 3.21 4.90
CA LEU A 84 1.15 4.48 5.01
C LEU A 84 2.66 4.27 4.86
N VAL A 85 3.22 3.30 5.58
CA VAL A 85 4.64 2.95 5.49
C VAL A 85 5.00 2.56 4.07
N THR A 86 4.21 1.67 3.44
CA THR A 86 4.43 1.26 2.05
C THR A 86 4.42 2.44 1.08
N MET A 87 3.50 3.39 1.23
CA MET A 87 3.45 4.58 0.35
C MET A 87 4.63 5.54 0.59
N VAL A 88 5.04 5.74 1.85
CA VAL A 88 6.22 6.56 2.18
C VAL A 88 7.49 5.92 1.63
N THR A 89 7.66 4.61 1.80
CA THR A 89 8.78 3.86 1.23
C THR A 89 8.76 3.90 -0.30
N ALA A 90 7.59 3.75 -0.92
CA ALA A 90 7.44 3.85 -2.37
C ALA A 90 7.84 5.24 -2.90
N LEU A 91 7.41 6.32 -2.23
CA LEU A 91 7.85 7.68 -2.56
C LEU A 91 9.37 7.83 -2.41
N GLY A 92 9.95 7.29 -1.33
CA GLY A 92 11.39 7.27 -1.14
C GLY A 92 12.13 6.58 -2.30
N LEU A 93 11.69 5.39 -2.69
CA LEU A 93 12.27 4.66 -3.82
C LEU A 93 12.13 5.44 -5.14
N GLU A 94 10.99 6.09 -5.34
CA GLU A 94 10.70 6.83 -6.57
C GLU A 94 11.58 8.07 -6.73
N PHE A 95 11.87 8.79 -5.64
CA PHE A 95 12.69 10.01 -5.68
C PHE A 95 14.19 9.77 -5.49
N PHE A 96 14.58 8.71 -4.77
CA PHE A 96 15.99 8.47 -4.42
C PHE A 96 16.62 7.29 -5.16
N ALA A 97 15.83 6.33 -5.64
CA ALA A 97 16.36 5.11 -6.27
C ALA A 97 16.04 4.98 -7.77
N ARG A 98 15.21 5.86 -8.33
CA ARG A 98 15.05 5.96 -9.80
C ARG A 98 15.91 7.09 -10.37
N PRO A 99 16.37 6.94 -11.63
CA PRO A 99 16.96 8.05 -12.37
C PRO A 99 15.98 9.21 -12.57
N GLU A 100 14.71 8.89 -12.86
CA GLU A 100 13.64 9.87 -13.03
C GLU A 100 12.36 9.37 -12.36
N PRO A 101 11.71 10.19 -11.51
CA PRO A 101 10.44 9.83 -10.88
C PRO A 101 9.30 9.72 -11.89
N LYS A 102 8.55 8.62 -11.84
CA LYS A 102 7.28 8.45 -12.56
C LYS A 102 6.18 9.17 -11.80
N ILE A 103 5.83 10.35 -12.29
CA ILE A 103 4.83 11.25 -11.67
C ILE A 103 3.51 10.55 -11.36
N VAL A 104 3.05 9.64 -12.22
CA VAL A 104 1.80 8.87 -11.97
C VAL A 104 1.90 8.03 -10.68
N LEU A 105 3.04 7.37 -10.44
CA LEU A 105 3.25 6.57 -9.23
C LEU A 105 3.34 7.44 -7.98
N VAL A 106 4.00 8.60 -8.10
CA VAL A 106 4.08 9.61 -7.03
C VAL A 106 2.68 10.08 -6.63
N ILE A 107 1.83 10.44 -7.60
CA ILE A 107 0.47 10.90 -7.35
C ILE A 107 -0.35 9.81 -6.64
N ILE A 108 -0.29 8.57 -7.14
CA ILE A 108 -1.00 7.45 -6.52
C ILE A 108 -0.52 7.23 -5.08
N ALA A 109 0.79 7.28 -4.84
CA ALA A 109 1.35 7.07 -3.51
C ALA A 109 0.96 8.19 -2.53
N ILE A 110 0.99 9.45 -2.95
CA ILE A 110 0.52 10.59 -2.13
C ILE A 110 -0.98 10.43 -1.83
N PHE A 111 -1.79 10.14 -2.85
CA PHE A 111 -3.23 9.96 -2.68
C PHE A 111 -3.55 8.86 -1.66
N LEU A 112 -2.93 7.68 -1.80
CA LEU A 112 -3.12 6.57 -0.86
C LEU A 112 -2.56 6.85 0.53
N ALA A 113 -1.45 7.59 0.66
CA ALA A 113 -0.93 8.02 1.95
C ALA A 113 -1.93 8.94 2.67
N LEU A 114 -2.54 9.89 1.96
CA LEU A 114 -3.58 10.77 2.50
C LEU A 114 -4.82 9.98 2.94
N LEU A 115 -5.27 9.01 2.12
CA LEU A 115 -6.37 8.12 2.50
C LEU A 115 -6.04 7.31 3.74
N SER A 116 -4.80 6.81 3.87
CA SER A 116 -4.36 6.10 5.06
C SER A 116 -4.43 6.99 6.31
N ILE A 117 -3.86 8.21 6.24
CA ILE A 117 -3.90 9.16 7.36
C ILE A 117 -5.35 9.48 7.76
N TYR A 118 -6.23 9.68 6.78
CA TYR A 118 -7.66 9.88 7.02
C TYR A 118 -8.28 8.70 7.77
N LYS A 119 -8.02 7.47 7.31
CA LYS A 119 -8.57 6.24 7.91
C LYS A 119 -8.05 6.02 9.33
N LEU A 120 -6.75 6.21 9.57
CA LEU A 120 -6.16 6.10 10.91
C LEU A 120 -6.81 7.09 11.89
N LYS A 121 -7.04 8.34 11.45
CA LYS A 121 -7.74 9.35 12.24
C LYS A 121 -9.22 9.02 12.48
N SER A 122 -9.89 8.38 11.50
CA SER A 122 -11.29 7.97 11.60
C SER A 122 -11.49 6.80 12.56
N ILE A 123 -10.63 5.77 12.47
CA ILE A 123 -10.69 4.57 13.33
C ILE A 123 -10.48 4.94 14.80
N ASN A 124 -9.57 5.88 15.10
CA ASN A 124 -9.32 6.34 16.48
C ASN A 124 -10.49 7.11 17.13
N LYS A 125 -11.55 7.44 16.37
CA LYS A 125 -12.74 8.13 16.88
C LYS A 125 -13.94 7.20 17.11
N LEU A 126 -13.79 5.90 16.87
CA LEU A 126 -14.86 4.94 17.14
C LEU A 126 -15.03 4.78 18.68
N PRO A 127 -16.28 4.75 19.20
CA PRO A 127 -16.51 4.51 20.61
C PRO A 127 -15.98 3.13 20.97
N LYS A 128 -15.10 3.07 21.98
CA LYS A 128 -14.64 1.80 22.55
C LYS A 128 -15.87 1.03 23.03
N ILE A 129 -16.26 -0.02 22.29
CA ILE A 129 -17.24 -0.97 22.80
C ILE A 129 -16.55 -1.67 23.96
N LYS A 130 -16.95 -1.31 25.19
CA LYS A 130 -16.61 -2.10 26.38
C LYS A 130 -17.35 -3.42 26.21
N LEU A 131 -16.59 -4.51 26.01
CA LEU A 131 -17.08 -5.87 26.24
C LEU A 131 -17.30 -6.08 27.74
#